data_AF-A0A2P8KRI9-F1
#
_entry.id   AF-A0A2P8KRI9-F1
#
_cell.length_a   1.000
_cell.length_b   1.000
_cell.length_c   1.000
_cell.angle_alpha   90.00
_cell.angle_beta   90.00
_cell.angle_gamma   90.00
#
_symmetry.space_group_name_H-M   'P 1'
#
loop_
_entity.id
_entity.type
_entity.pdbx_description
1 polymer ?
#
loop_
_entity_poly.entity_id
_entity_poly.type
_entity_poly.pdbx_seq_one_letter_code
_entity_poly.pdbx_strand_id
1 'polypeptide(L)'
;MKTSKIIAAAALSLLAAAGAQAETYEGVQAPVSTFSRAEVNAQATEAARAANPYADGAAAGVAPVIASVRDRAAVEAEAVAAAHDGTQSLDRKAFVNSVIPSQYKIERSNTRQAGL
;
A
#
# COMPACT_ATOMS: atom_id res chain seq x y z
N MET A 1 -12.43 74.11 0.33
CA MET A 1 -11.19 73.31 0.15
C MET A 1 -10.27 74.02 -0.84
N LYS A 2 -8.95 74.02 -0.65
CA LYS A 2 -8.01 74.70 -1.58
C LYS A 2 -7.74 73.83 -2.82
N THR A 3 -7.65 74.43 -4.00
CA THR A 3 -7.43 73.78 -5.31
C THR A 3 -6.23 72.83 -5.31
N SER A 4 -5.18 73.17 -4.56
CA SER A 4 -3.98 72.34 -4.39
C SER A 4 -4.25 70.95 -3.80
N LYS A 5 -5.22 70.82 -2.87
CA LYS A 5 -5.58 69.52 -2.29
C LYS A 5 -6.34 68.63 -3.30
N ILE A 6 -7.10 69.24 -4.20
CA ILE A 6 -7.83 68.55 -5.26
C ILE A 6 -6.83 68.01 -6.30
N ILE A 7 -5.85 68.82 -6.69
CA ILE A 7 -4.80 68.43 -7.64
C ILE A 7 -3.94 67.30 -7.05
N ALA A 8 -3.54 67.41 -5.78
CA ALA A 8 -2.75 66.36 -5.12
C ALA A 8 -3.52 65.04 -5.03
N ALA A 9 -4.81 65.08 -4.68
CA ALA A 9 -5.66 63.90 -4.67
C ALA A 9 -5.81 63.29 -6.06
N ALA A 10 -6.04 64.11 -7.10
CA ALA A 10 -6.15 63.63 -8.48
C ALA A 10 -4.85 62.98 -8.98
N ALA A 11 -3.69 63.59 -8.70
CA ALA A 11 -2.39 63.04 -9.06
C ALA A 11 -2.12 61.70 -8.36
N LEU A 12 -2.45 61.60 -7.06
CA LEU A 12 -2.30 60.36 -6.30
C LEU A 12 -3.25 59.26 -6.82
N SER A 13 -4.49 59.61 -7.17
CA SER A 13 -5.46 58.68 -7.76
C SER A 13 -5.02 58.15 -9.13
N LEU A 14 -4.45 59.02 -9.97
CA LEU A 14 -3.92 58.64 -11.29
C LEU A 14 -2.71 57.71 -11.15
N LEU A 15 -1.82 57.99 -10.20
CA LEU A 15 -0.65 57.14 -9.92
C LEU A 15 -1.07 55.77 -9.36
N ALA A 16 -2.07 55.74 -8.48
CA ALA A 16 -2.62 54.50 -7.94
C ALA A 16 -3.29 53.63 -9.03
N ALA A 17 -4.00 54.26 -9.97
CA ALA A 17 -4.62 53.54 -11.09
C ALA A 17 -3.58 52.94 -12.05
N ALA A 18 -2.43 53.59 -12.24
CA ALA A 18 -1.35 53.07 -13.09
C ALA A 18 -0.62 51.87 -12.47
N GLY A 19 -0.64 51.73 -11.14
CA GLY A 19 -0.02 50.62 -10.40
C GLY A 19 -0.88 49.37 -10.25
N ALA A 20 -2.16 49.43 -10.62
CA ALA A 20 -3.06 48.28 -10.60
C ALA A 20 -2.78 47.35 -11.80
N GLN A 21 -1.67 46.62 -11.73
CA GLN A 21 -1.37 45.54 -12.68
C GLN A 21 -2.02 44.25 -12.16
N ALA A 22 -3.01 43.73 -12.90
CA ALA A 22 -3.52 42.39 -12.66
C ALA A 22 -2.53 41.37 -13.21
N GLU A 23 -2.28 40.28 -12.46
CA GLU A 23 -1.50 39.16 -12.99
C GLU A 23 -2.17 38.65 -14.28
N THR A 24 -1.42 38.65 -15.38
CA THR A 24 -1.95 38.16 -16.65
C THR A 24 -2.03 36.65 -16.58
N TYR A 25 -3.23 36.09 -16.71
CA TYR A 25 -3.41 34.65 -16.83
C TYR A 25 -2.88 34.18 -18.19
N GLU A 26 -1.72 33.53 -18.19
CA GLU A 26 -1.03 32.99 -19.36
C GLU A 26 -1.70 31.73 -19.97
N GLY A 27 -2.87 31.32 -19.45
CA GLY A 27 -3.53 30.10 -19.89
C GLY A 27 -2.88 28.83 -19.34
N VAL A 28 -3.38 27.68 -19.79
CA VAL A 28 -2.78 26.38 -19.47
C VAL A 28 -1.53 26.21 -20.33
N GLN A 29 -0.38 26.22 -19.68
CA GLN A 29 0.90 25.97 -20.36
C GLN A 29 0.93 24.56 -20.94
N ALA A 30 1.36 24.45 -22.20
CA ALA A 30 1.52 23.15 -22.83
C ALA A 30 2.59 22.33 -22.09
N PRO A 31 2.39 21.02 -21.90
CA PRO A 31 3.41 20.18 -21.29
C PRO A 31 4.67 20.18 -22.15
N VAL A 32 5.77 20.67 -21.57
CA VAL A 32 7.08 20.67 -22.21
C VAL A 32 7.65 19.27 -22.09
N SER A 33 7.79 18.57 -23.22
CA SER A 33 8.40 17.23 -23.24
C SER A 33 9.92 17.35 -23.30
N THR A 34 10.62 16.59 -22.47
CA THR A 34 12.09 16.57 -22.45
C THR A 34 12.69 16.00 -23.73
N PHE A 35 11.95 15.14 -24.43
CA PHE A 35 12.36 14.49 -25.68
C PHE A 35 11.43 14.88 -26.83
N SER A 36 11.99 15.05 -28.01
CA SER A 36 11.24 15.17 -29.26
C SER A 36 10.58 13.84 -29.66
N ARG A 37 9.54 13.92 -30.51
CA ARG A 37 8.88 12.72 -31.05
C ARG A 37 9.85 11.81 -31.83
N ALA A 38 10.85 12.39 -32.48
CA ALA A 38 11.85 11.65 -33.23
C ALA A 38 12.75 10.82 -32.30
N GLU A 39 13.18 11.40 -31.18
CA GLU A 39 13.98 10.71 -30.16
C GLU A 39 13.20 9.57 -29.50
N VAL A 40 11.93 9.80 -29.16
CA VAL A 40 11.06 8.75 -28.61
C VAL A 40 10.87 7.61 -29.60
N ASN A 41 10.68 7.92 -30.90
CA ASN A 41 10.56 6.90 -31.94
C ASN A 41 11.85 6.08 -32.12
N ALA A 42 13.02 6.73 -32.04
CA ALA A 42 14.31 6.05 -32.08
C ALA A 42 14.47 5.09 -30.89
N GLN A 43 14.23 5.58 -29.67
CA GLN A 43 14.28 4.77 -28.45
C GLN A 43 13.28 3.61 -28.46
N ALA A 44 12.05 3.84 -28.95
CA ALA A 44 11.04 2.80 -29.07
C ALA A 44 11.46 1.71 -30.07
N THR A 45 12.11 2.08 -31.17
CA THR A 45 12.61 1.12 -32.15
C THR A 45 13.75 0.27 -31.58
N GLU A 46 14.65 0.86 -30.80
CA GLU A 46 15.71 0.14 -30.10
C GLU A 46 15.14 -0.81 -29.05
N ALA A 47 14.21 -0.33 -28.21
CA ALA A 47 13.55 -1.15 -27.19
C ALA A 47 12.76 -2.32 -27.80
N ALA A 48 12.08 -2.10 -28.92
CA ALA A 48 11.35 -3.16 -29.63
C ALA A 48 12.25 -4.24 -30.22
N ARG A 49 13.52 -3.92 -30.51
CA ARG A 49 14.53 -4.87 -31.00
C ARG A 49 15.36 -5.50 -29.88
N ALA A 50 15.26 -4.99 -28.66
CA ALA A 50 15.97 -5.54 -27.52
C ALA A 50 15.48 -6.96 -27.20
N ALA A 51 16.37 -7.76 -26.62
CA ALA A 51 16.00 -9.08 -26.14
C ALA A 51 14.88 -8.97 -25.08
N ASN A 52 13.94 -9.93 -25.10
CA ASN A 52 12.87 -9.97 -24.11
C ASN A 52 13.48 -10.25 -22.71
N PRO A 53 13.39 -9.31 -21.74
CA PRO A 53 13.97 -9.48 -20.42
C PRO A 53 13.34 -10.62 -19.61
N TYR A 54 12.18 -11.12 -20.04
CA TYR A 54 11.46 -12.23 -19.40
C TYR A 54 11.55 -13.55 -20.18
N ALA A 55 12.41 -13.63 -21.21
CA ALA A 55 12.55 -14.84 -22.02
C ALA A 55 12.90 -16.08 -21.18
N ASP A 56 13.79 -15.92 -20.20
CA ASP A 56 14.25 -17.02 -19.34
C ASP A 56 13.11 -17.56 -18.49
N GLY A 57 12.28 -16.69 -17.91
CA GLY A 57 11.12 -17.09 -17.10
C GLY A 57 10.05 -17.79 -17.94
N ALA A 58 9.82 -17.35 -19.17
CA ALA A 58 8.89 -18.02 -20.08
C ALA A 58 9.36 -19.41 -20.50
N ALA A 59 10.68 -19.63 -20.60
CA ALA A 59 11.27 -20.93 -20.91
C ALA A 59 11.50 -21.81 -19.68
N ALA A 60 11.41 -21.27 -18.46
CA ALA A 60 11.75 -21.96 -17.22
C ALA A 60 10.79 -23.10 -16.82
N GLY A 61 9.66 -23.27 -17.52
CA GLY A 61 8.66 -24.28 -17.18
C GLY A 61 7.95 -24.00 -15.86
N VAL A 62 7.24 -25.00 -15.32
CA VAL A 62 6.53 -24.85 -14.04
C VAL A 62 7.54 -24.88 -12.90
N ALA A 63 7.48 -23.87 -12.02
CA ALA A 63 8.29 -23.83 -10.82
C ALA A 63 8.09 -25.10 -9.97
N PRO A 64 9.15 -25.65 -9.35
CA PRO A 64 9.04 -26.85 -8.56
C PRO A 64 8.09 -26.64 -7.37
N VAL A 65 7.23 -27.62 -7.12
CA VAL A 65 6.37 -27.63 -5.93
C VAL A 65 7.24 -27.68 -4.69
N ILE A 66 7.14 -26.67 -3.82
CA ILE A 66 7.73 -26.73 -2.49
C ILE A 66 6.86 -27.69 -1.66
N ALA A 67 7.23 -28.97 -1.68
CA ALA A 67 6.55 -29.99 -0.88
C ALA A 67 6.94 -29.83 0.60
N SER A 68 5.94 -29.66 1.46
CA SER A 68 6.15 -29.82 2.89
C SER A 68 6.53 -31.28 3.18
N VAL A 69 7.52 -31.49 4.05
CA VAL A 69 7.89 -32.82 4.54
C VAL A 69 6.80 -33.40 5.46
N ARG A 70 5.91 -32.55 5.99
CA ARG A 70 4.80 -32.97 6.85
C ARG A 70 3.58 -33.32 6.02
N ASP A 71 3.01 -34.49 6.31
CA ASP A 71 1.73 -34.91 5.77
C ASP A 71 0.62 -33.93 6.17
N ARG A 72 -0.27 -33.60 5.23
CA ARG A 72 -1.34 -32.62 5.46
C ARG A 72 -2.33 -33.11 6.51
N ALA A 73 -2.73 -34.38 6.47
CA ALA A 73 -3.69 -34.92 7.43
C ALA A 73 -3.10 -34.92 8.85
N ALA A 74 -1.80 -35.16 8.98
CA ALA A 74 -1.09 -35.02 10.26
C ALA A 74 -1.11 -33.58 10.80
N VAL A 75 -0.91 -32.58 9.94
CA VAL A 75 -0.98 -31.15 10.31
C VAL A 75 -2.41 -30.77 10.71
N GLU A 76 -3.41 -31.23 9.96
CA GLU A 76 -4.82 -30.99 10.29
C GLU A 76 -5.21 -31.61 11.63
N ALA A 77 -4.80 -32.85 11.90
CA ALA A 77 -5.05 -33.51 13.17
C ALA A 77 -4.40 -32.78 14.36
N GLU A 78 -3.16 -32.31 14.20
CA GLU A 78 -2.48 -31.49 15.22
C GLU A 78 -3.19 -30.16 15.45
N ALA A 79 -3.61 -29.48 14.38
CA ALA A 79 -4.32 -28.21 14.47
C ALA A 79 -5.67 -28.36 15.19
N VAL A 80 -6.42 -29.43 14.88
CA VAL A 80 -7.66 -29.75 15.58
C VAL A 80 -7.38 -30.05 17.06
N ALA A 81 -6.39 -30.89 17.38
CA ALA A 81 -6.03 -31.18 18.77
C ALA A 81 -5.66 -29.90 19.54
N ALA A 82 -4.86 -29.02 18.93
CA ALA A 82 -4.47 -27.74 19.51
C ALA A 82 -5.68 -26.80 19.72
N ALA A 83 -6.61 -26.73 18.76
CA ALA A 83 -7.82 -25.90 18.88
C ALA A 83 -8.77 -26.40 20.00
N HIS A 84 -8.72 -27.70 20.30
CA HIS A 84 -9.50 -28.31 21.38
C HIS A 84 -8.78 -28.26 22.74
N ASP A 85 -7.54 -27.77 22.80
CA ASP A 85 -6.79 -27.65 24.06
C ASP A 85 -7.41 -26.54 24.95
N GLY A 86 -8.06 -26.98 26.03
CA GLY A 86 -8.67 -26.10 27.03
C GLY A 86 -7.68 -25.21 27.77
N THR A 87 -6.37 -25.43 27.61
CA THR A 87 -5.32 -24.61 28.22
C THR A 87 -4.82 -23.45 27.35
N GLN A 88 -5.32 -23.29 26.12
CA GLN A 88 -4.90 -22.21 25.20
C GLN A 88 -5.02 -20.81 25.80
N SER A 89 -6.04 -20.55 26.59
CA SER A 89 -6.30 -19.23 27.20
C SER A 89 -5.56 -19.01 28.52
N LEU A 90 -4.81 -20.00 29.01
CA LEU A 90 -4.13 -19.94 30.30
C LEU A 90 -2.69 -19.44 30.14
N ASP A 91 -2.35 -18.36 30.85
CA ASP A 91 -0.95 -17.97 31.00
C ASP A 91 -0.27 -18.92 31.99
N ARG A 92 0.71 -19.68 31.49
CA ARG A 92 1.50 -20.61 32.29
C ARG A 92 2.20 -19.91 33.46
N LYS A 93 2.58 -18.64 33.33
CA LYS A 93 3.28 -17.86 34.37
C LYS A 93 2.39 -17.51 35.57
N ALA A 94 1.07 -17.63 35.43
CA ALA A 94 0.14 -17.44 36.54
C ALA A 94 0.19 -18.60 37.56
N PHE A 95 0.86 -19.71 37.23
CA PHE A 95 0.98 -20.88 38.09
C PHE A 95 2.38 -21.03 38.70
N VAL A 96 2.43 -21.68 39.87
CA VAL A 96 3.69 -21.99 40.56
C VAL A 96 4.60 -22.81 39.63
N ASN A 97 5.89 -22.46 39.59
CA ASN A 97 6.89 -23.05 38.69
C ASN A 97 6.56 -22.96 37.20
N SER A 98 5.63 -22.10 36.80
CA SER A 98 5.13 -22.04 35.42
C SER A 98 4.65 -23.41 34.92
N VAL A 99 3.85 -24.13 35.72
CA VAL A 99 3.28 -25.42 35.31
C VAL A 99 1.77 -25.35 35.44
N ILE A 100 1.04 -25.54 34.33
CA ILE A 100 -0.42 -25.64 34.35
C ILE A 100 -0.80 -26.96 35.01
N PRO A 101 -1.55 -26.93 36.14
CA PRO A 101 -1.97 -28.15 36.82
C PRO A 101 -2.87 -29.03 35.95
N SER A 102 -2.79 -30.35 36.11
CA SER A 102 -3.48 -31.32 35.25
C SER A 102 -5.00 -31.20 35.28
N GLN A 103 -5.60 -30.67 36.36
CA GLN A 103 -7.04 -30.43 36.44
C GLN A 103 -7.56 -29.40 35.42
N TYR A 104 -6.70 -28.57 34.84
CA TYR A 104 -7.07 -27.61 33.80
C TYR A 104 -6.98 -28.19 32.38
N LYS A 105 -6.41 -29.39 32.22
CA LYS A 105 -6.48 -30.13 30.96
C LYS A 105 -7.87 -30.75 30.86
N ILE A 106 -8.80 -30.02 30.25
CA ILE A 106 -10.16 -30.51 30.04
C ILE A 106 -10.13 -31.52 28.89
N GLU A 107 -10.11 -32.82 29.23
CA GLU A 107 -10.51 -33.89 28.31
C GLU A 107 -12.02 -33.74 28.08
N ARG A 108 -12.43 -32.99 27.06
CA ARG A 108 -13.86 -32.89 26.72
C ARG A 108 -14.31 -34.25 26.17
N SER A 109 -14.85 -35.09 27.06
CA SER A 109 -15.57 -36.30 26.67
C SER A 109 -16.75 -35.89 25.78
N ASN A 110 -16.66 -36.17 24.48
CA ASN A 110 -17.65 -35.97 23.42
C ASN A 110 -18.99 -35.46 23.94
N THR A 111 -19.20 -34.15 23.88
CA THR A 111 -20.49 -33.53 24.19
C THR A 111 -21.53 -34.08 23.23
N ARG A 112 -22.38 -34.99 23.76
CA ARG A 112 -23.70 -35.44 23.29
C ARG A 112 -24.03 -35.02 21.86
N GLN A 113 -24.10 -36.00 20.94
CA GLN A 113 -24.93 -35.89 19.75
C GLN A 113 -26.29 -35.32 20.17
N ALA A 114 -26.60 -34.10 19.74
CA ALA A 114 -27.97 -33.62 19.76
C ALA A 114 -28.71 -34.49 18.73
N GLY A 115 -29.51 -35.43 19.24
CA GLY A 115 -30.38 -36.27 18.42
C GLY A 115 -31.34 -35.41 17.61
N LEU A 116 -31.52 -35.80 16.35
CA LEU A 116 -32.61 -35.36 15.48
C LEU A 116 -33.94 -35.88 16.02
#